data_AF-A0A2C6M8K5-F1
#
_entry.id   AF-A0A2C6M8K5-F1
#
_cell.length_a   1.000
_cell.length_b   1.000
_cell.length_c   1.000
_cell.angle_alpha   90.00
_cell.angle_beta   90.00
_cell.angle_gamma   90.00
#
_symmetry.space_group_name_H-M   'P 1'
#
loop_
_entity.id
_entity.type
_entity.pdbx_description
1 polymer ?
#
loop_
_entity_poly.entity_id
_entity_poly.type
_entity_poly.pdbx_seq_one_letter_code
_entity_poly.pdbx_strand_id
1 'polypeptide(L)' 'MSCTTCSSGSLAGISVGGGETVTELTRVNGIEEANRLLAEGYLFVSMYFNQAEQQEVYILARLAPSKKQRKPIGFLPRE' A
#
# COMPACT_ATOMS: atom_id res chain seq x y z
N MET A 1 0.54 27.52 12.22
CA MET A 1 0.16 26.32 11.46
C MET A 1 0.80 25.13 12.15
N SER A 2 0.03 24.32 12.89
CA SER A 2 0.57 23.15 13.59
C SER A 2 0.47 21.94 12.67
N CYS A 3 1.60 21.42 12.22
CA CYS A 3 1.65 20.07 11.66
C CYS A 3 1.50 19.10 12.82
N THR A 4 0.28 18.60 13.03
CA THR A 4 0.02 17.51 13.97
C THR A 4 0.83 16.30 13.49
N THR A 5 1.80 15.92 14.31
CA THR A 5 2.60 14.70 14.20
C THR A 5 1.76 13.50 13.80
N CYS A 6 1.90 13.03 12.55
CA CYS A 6 1.43 11.71 12.10
C CYS A 6 2.33 10.61 12.67
N SER A 7 2.38 10.52 14.00
CA SER A 7 2.97 9.39 14.72
C SER A 7 1.88 8.34 14.89
N SER A 8 1.71 7.47 13.89
CA SER A 8 1.00 6.17 13.97
C SER A 8 0.77 5.61 12.56
N GLY A 9 1.85 5.41 11.80
CA GLY A 9 1.79 4.73 10.51
C GLY A 9 1.42 3.26 10.66
N SER A 10 0.14 2.97 10.94
CA SER A 10 -0.42 1.65 10.69
C SER A 10 -0.42 1.43 9.19
N LEU A 11 0.00 0.26 8.72
CA LEU A 11 0.02 -0.12 7.29
C LEU A 11 -1.33 0.17 6.60
N ALA A 12 -2.42 0.06 7.37
CA ALA A 12 -3.78 0.40 6.95
C ALA A 12 -3.97 1.86 6.47
N GLY A 13 -3.07 2.79 6.80
CA GLY A 13 -3.13 4.19 6.41
C GLY A 13 -2.53 4.51 5.04
N ILE A 14 -1.81 3.57 4.42
CA ILE A 14 -1.33 3.74 3.05
C ILE A 14 -2.47 3.33 2.12
N SER A 15 -3.26 4.30 1.68
CA SER A 15 -4.26 4.09 0.63
C SER A 15 -3.58 4.26 -0.74
N VAL A 16 -3.61 3.23 -1.59
CA VAL A 16 -2.96 3.28 -2.92
C VAL A 16 -3.91 3.81 -4.01
N GLY A 17 -4.95 4.54 -3.59
CA GLY A 17 -6.05 4.96 -4.45
C GLY A 17 -7.12 3.89 -4.60
N GLY A 18 -8.35 4.27 -4.95
CA GLY A 18 -9.42 3.31 -5.28
C GLY A 18 -10.09 2.58 -4.12
N GLY A 19 -9.86 3.00 -2.87
CA GLY A 19 -10.45 2.39 -1.68
C GLY A 19 -9.74 1.11 -1.23
N GLU A 20 -8.59 0.78 -1.82
CA GLU A 20 -7.73 -0.32 -1.39
C GLU A 20 -6.71 0.18 -0.35
N THR A 21 -6.46 -0.65 0.66
CA THR A 21 -5.51 -0.34 1.74
C THR A 21 -4.34 -1.32 1.67
N VAL A 22 -3.12 -0.80 1.84
CA VAL A 22 -1.94 -1.63 1.99
C VAL A 22 -2.08 -2.48 3.26
N THR A 23 -1.93 -3.79 3.12
CA THR A 23 -1.87 -4.71 4.26
C THR A 23 -0.44 -5.01 4.68
N GLU A 24 0.48 -4.98 3.72
CA GLU A 24 1.86 -5.40 3.94
C GLU A 24 2.79 -4.60 3.03
N LEU A 25 3.96 -4.22 3.56
CA LEU A 25 5.06 -3.65 2.80
C LEU A 25 6.24 -4.63 2.82
N THR A 26 6.74 -4.96 1.64
CA THR A 26 7.86 -5.89 1.46
C THR A 26 9.03 -5.14 0.83
N ARG A 27 10.19 -5.22 1.47
CA ARG A 27 11.47 -4.73 0.94
C ARG A 27 12.13 -5.88 0.18
N VAL A 28 12.56 -5.62 -1.06
CA VAL A 28 13.34 -6.58 -1.86
C VAL A 28 14.56 -5.91 -2.45
N ASN A 29 15.62 -6.69 -2.64
CA ASN A 29 16.88 -6.21 -3.19
C ASN A 29 17.00 -6.72 -4.64
N GLY A 30 17.28 -5.79 -5.56
CA GLY A 30 17.41 -6.10 -6.98
C GLY A 30 16.07 -6.18 -7.72
N ILE A 31 16.17 -5.98 -9.04
CA ILE A 31 15.01 -5.85 -9.92
C ILE A 31 14.36 -7.20 -10.25
N GLU A 32 15.13 -8.29 -10.23
CA GLU A 32 14.64 -9.63 -10.55
C GLU A 32 13.62 -10.10 -9.51
N GLU A 33 13.93 -9.90 -8.22
CA GLU A 33 13.02 -10.25 -7.13
C GLU A 33 11.80 -9.32 -7.10
N ALA A 34 12.00 -8.03 -7.36
CA ALA A 34 10.90 -7.10 -7.49
C ALA A 34 9.93 -7.51 -8.60
N ASN A 35 10.44 -7.87 -9.78
CA ASN A 35 9.63 -8.32 -10.91
C ASN A 35 8.85 -9.61 -10.61
N ARG A 36 9.44 -10.54 -9.86
CA ARG A 36 8.73 -11.76 -9.41
C ARG A 36 7.51 -11.40 -8.56
N LEU A 37 7.69 -10.54 -7.55
CA LEU A 37 6.58 -10.13 -6.67
C LEU A 37 5.54 -9.28 -7.40
N LEU A 38 5.96 -8.43 -8.33
CA LEU A 38 5.02 -7.69 -9.19
C LEU A 38 4.15 -8.65 -10.01
N ALA A 39 4.72 -9.73 -10.55
CA ALA A 39 3.96 -10.77 -11.25
C ALA A 39 2.99 -11.55 -10.33
N GLU A 40 3.31 -11.65 -9.04
CA GLU A 40 2.44 -12.26 -8.01
C GLU A 40 1.32 -11.32 -7.52
N GLY A 41 1.25 -10.09 -8.06
CA GLY A 41 0.19 -9.13 -7.76
C GLY A 41 0.52 -8.14 -6.64
N TYR A 42 1.80 -7.99 -6.28
CA TYR A 42 2.24 -6.86 -5.45
C TYR A 42 2.23 -5.58 -6.29
N LEU A 43 2.07 -4.44 -5.62
CA LEU A 43 2.16 -3.12 -6.22
C LEU A 43 3.50 -2.46 -5.92
N PHE A 44 4.03 -1.78 -6.94
CA PHE A 44 5.19 -0.93 -6.75
C PHE A 44 4.82 0.32 -5.94
N VAL A 45 5.58 0.60 -4.88
CA VAL A 45 5.41 1.81 -4.06
C VAL A 45 6.58 2.78 -4.27
N SER A 46 7.80 2.29 -4.13
CA SER A 46 9.00 3.13 -4.22
C SER A 46 10.25 2.29 -4.47
N MET A 47 11.33 2.96 -4.87
CA MET A 47 12.67 2.38 -4.99
C MET A 47 13.69 3.40 -4.49
N TYR A 48 14.74 2.91 -3.84
CA TYR A 48 15.91 3.70 -3.48
C TYR A 48 17.20 2.91 -3.68
N PHE A 49 18.30 3.63 -3.91
CA PHE A 49 19.62 3.02 -4.00
C PHE A 49 20.31 3.06 -2.64
N ASN A 50 20.65 1.90 -2.09
CA ASN A 50 21.47 1.81 -0.89
C ASN A 50 22.95 2.00 -1.27
N GLN A 51 23.51 3.18 -0.99
CA GLN A 51 24.90 3.50 -1.30
C GLN A 51 25.92 2.66 -0.51
N ALA A 52 25.60 2.27 0.72
CA ALA A 52 26.52 1.52 1.58
C ALA A 52 26.75 0.10 1.06
N GLU A 53 25.68 -0.52 0.54
CA GLU A 53 25.70 -1.89 0.03
C GLU A 53 25.84 -1.94 -1.50
N GLN A 54 25.76 -0.78 -2.17
CA GLN A 54 25.69 -0.61 -3.63
C GLN A 54 24.56 -1.41 -4.29
N GLN A 55 23.34 -1.29 -3.77
CA GLN A 55 22.19 -2.11 -4.21
C GLN A 55 20.95 -1.27 -4.45
N GLU A 56 20.18 -1.66 -5.47
CA GLU A 56 18.83 -1.16 -5.68
C GLU A 56 17.86 -1.90 -4.75
N VAL A 57 17.07 -1.13 -4.01
CA VAL A 57 16.08 -1.66 -3.07
C VAL A 57 14.70 -1.18 -3.48
N TYR A 58 13.79 -2.13 -3.63
CA TYR A 58 12.40 -1.88 -4.01
C TYR A 58 11.49 -2.09 -2.81
N ILE A 59 10.49 -1.23 -2.69
CA ILE A 59 9.42 -1.32 -1.71
C ILE A 59 8.14 -1.64 -2.47
N LEU A 60 7.58 -2.81 -2.18
CA LEU A 60 6.36 -3.31 -2.77
C LEU A 60 5.26 -3.42 -1.71
N ALA A 61 4.01 -3.24 -2.11
CA ALA A 61 2.84 -3.36 -1.26
C ALA A 61 1.96 -4.52 -1.67
N ARG A 62 1.40 -5.21 -0.68
CA ARG A 62 0.25 -6.09 -0.88
C ARG A 62 -1.02 -5.36 -0.50
N LEU A 63 -2.06 -5.49 -1.32
CA LEU A 63 -3.35 -4.88 -1.07
C LEU A 63 -4.36 -5.89 -0.53
N ALA A 64 -5.21 -5.44 0.40
CA ALA A 64 -6.47 -6.12 0.65
C ALA A 64 -7.55 -5.58 -0.31
N PRO A 65 -8.35 -6.45 -0.94
CA PRO A 65 -9.53 -6.00 -1.66
C PRO A 65 -10.49 -5.38 -0.64
N SER A 66 -10.79 -4.10 -0.77
CA SER A 66 -11.85 -3.52 0.04
C SER A 66 -13.18 -4.07 -0.46
N LYS A 67 -13.97 -4.64 0.46
CA LYS A 67 -15.37 -4.89 0.19
C LYS A 67 -16.01 -3.53 -0.05
N LYS A 68 -16.23 -3.16 -1.31
CA LYS A 68 -17.08 -2.03 -1.68
C LYS A 68 -18.46 -2.30 -1.09
N GLN A 69 -18.70 -1.88 0.15
CA GLN A 69 -20.04 -1.80 0.70
C GLN A 69 -20.77 -0.82 -0.21
N ARG A 70 -21.63 -1.37 -1.07
CA ARG A 70 -22.61 -0.58 -1.80
C ARG A 70 -23.45 0.10 -0.73
N LYS A 71 -23.13 1.34 -0.39
CA LYS A 71 -24.04 2.17 0.40
C LYS A 71 -25.32 2.28 -0.44
N PRO A 72 -26.45 1.74 0.03
CA PRO A 72 -27.69 1.91 -0.71
C PRO A 72 -27.95 3.42 -0.79
N ILE A 73 -28.02 3.92 -2.02
CA ILE A 73 -28.40 5.31 -2.26
C ILE A 73 -29.93 5.31 -2.21
N GLY A 74 -30.52 5.75 -1.11
CA GLY A 74 -31.96 5.74 -0.92
C GLY A 74 -32.38 5.85 0.55
N PHE A 75 -33.66 6.07 0.79
CA PHE A 75 -34.23 6.11 2.14
C PHE A 75 -34.35 4.69 2.67
N LEU A 76 -33.73 4.42 3.82
CA LEU A 76 -33.99 3.20 4.59
C LEU A 76 -35.35 3.39 5.28
N PRO A 77 -36.39 2.60 4.94
CA PRO A 77 -37.64 2.65 5.69
C PRO A 77 -37.35 2.20 7.12
N ARG A 78 -37.65 3.07 8.09
CA ARG A 78 -37.71 2.67 9.50
C ARG A 78 -39.08 2.06 9.72
N GLU A 79 -39.12 0.82 10.18
CA GLU A 79 -40.28 0.30 10.91
C GLU A 79 -40.36 0.94 12.30
#